data_AF-A0A8S3GZJ9-F1
#
_entry.id   AF-A0A8S3GZJ9-F1
#
_cell.length_a   1.000
_cell.length_b   1.000
_cell.length_c   1.000
_cell.angle_alpha   90.00
_cell.angle_beta   90.00
_cell.angle_gamma   90.00
#
_symmetry.space_group_name_H-M   'P 1'
#
loop_
_entity.id
_entity.type
_entity.pdbx_description
1 polymer ?
#
loop_
_entity_poly.entity_id
_entity_poly.type
_entity_poly.pdbx_seq_one_letter_code
_entity_poly.pdbx_strand_id
1 'polypeptide(L)' 'LDDVQNLIRRGSIWPLTFGLACCAVEMMQMAAPRYDMDRFGVVFRASPRQCDLMIVAGTLTNKMAP' A
#
# COMPACT_ATOMS: atom_id res chain seq x y z
N LEU A 1 23.88 4.97 11.26
CA LEU A 1 23.66 4.18 10.03
C LEU A 1 22.19 3.79 9.92
N ASP A 2 21.62 3.27 11.01
CA ASP A 2 20.20 2.88 11.08
C ASP A 2 19.24 4.03 10.75
N ASP A 3 19.54 5.25 11.21
CA ASP A 3 18.72 6.43 10.94
C ASP A 3 18.59 6.73 9.44
N VAL A 4 19.68 6.57 8.68
CA VAL A 4 19.68 6.77 7.22
C VAL A 4 18.91 5.65 6.53
N GLN A 5 19.07 4.40 6.97
CA GLN A 5 18.32 3.27 6.42
C GLN A 5 16.81 3.41 6.68
N ASN A 6 16.43 3.84 7.88
CA ASN A 6 15.03 4.07 8.24
C ASN A 6 14.42 5.25 7.47
N LEU A 7 15.21 6.31 7.23
CA LEU A 7 14.78 7.43 6.39
C LEU A 7 14.47 6.96 4.96
N ILE A 8 15.34 6.14 4.37
CA ILE A 8 15.15 5.60 3.01
C ILE A 8 13.90 4.71 2.97
N ARG A 9 13.77 3.76 3.90
CA ARG A 9 12.61 2.85 3.96
C ARG A 9 11.28 3.57 4.19
N ARG A 10 11.28 4.65 4.97
CA ARG A 10 10.08 5.45 5.22
C ARG A 10 9.76 6.41 4.06
N GLY A 11 10.77 6.87 3.33
CA GLY A 11 10.62 7.81 2.22
C GLY A 11 10.21 7.16 0.90
N SER A 12 10.31 5.84 0.77
CA SER A 12 9.85 5.08 -0.40
C SER A 12 9.16 3.81 0.05
N ILE A 13 7.84 3.86 0.18
CA ILE A 13 7.04 2.73 0.66
C ILE A 13 6.19 2.24 -0.50
N TRP A 14 6.40 1.02 -0.99
CA TRP A 14 5.63 0.51 -2.13
C TRP A 14 4.58 -0.52 -1.69
N PRO A 15 3.31 -0.11 -1.46
CA PRO A 15 2.25 -1.02 -1.08
C PRO A 15 1.77 -1.90 -2.23
N LEU A 16 1.48 -3.17 -1.91
CA LEU A 16 0.70 -4.07 -2.75
C LEU A 16 -0.75 -3.62 -2.76
N THR A 17 -1.32 -3.46 -3.96
CA THR A 17 -2.75 -3.19 -4.14
C THR A 17 -3.60 -4.43 -3.84
N PHE A 18 -3.97 -4.63 -2.57
CA PHE A 18 -4.80 -5.75 -2.13
C PHE A 18 -6.18 -5.27 -1.62
N GLY A 19 -6.98 -4.79 -2.57
CA GLY A 19 -8.35 -4.34 -2.33
C GLY A 19 -9.36 -5.48 -2.44
N LEU A 20 -10.01 -5.83 -1.33
CA LEU A 20 -10.92 -6.98 -1.23
C LEU A 20 -12.40 -6.60 -1.22
N ALA A 21 -12.72 -5.43 -0.67
CA ALA A 21 -14.11 -4.96 -0.52
C ALA A 21 -14.18 -3.43 -0.60
N CYS A 22 -15.12 -2.81 0.11
CA CYS A 22 -15.37 -1.37 0.07
C CYS A 22 -14.16 -0.50 0.46
N CYS A 23 -13.29 -0.95 1.36
CA CYS A 23 -12.08 -0.21 1.74
C CYS A 23 -11.09 -0.05 0.56
N ALA A 24 -11.21 -0.83 -0.51
CA ALA A 24 -10.44 -0.61 -1.73
C ALA A 24 -10.77 0.73 -2.38
N VAL A 25 -12.03 1.18 -2.31
CA VAL A 25 -12.45 2.48 -2.87
C VAL A 25 -11.88 3.64 -2.05
N GLU A 26 -11.83 3.49 -0.73
CA GLU A 26 -11.18 4.46 0.16
C GLU A 26 -9.67 4.53 -0.12
N MET A 27 -9.03 3.40 -0.39
CA MET A 27 -7.63 3.35 -0.82
C MET A 27 -7.42 4.07 -2.17
N MET A 28 -8.35 3.94 -3.12
CA MET A 28 -8.29 4.71 -4.37
C MET A 28 -8.48 6.21 -4.14
N GLN A 29 -9.32 6.61 -3.19
CA GLN A 29 -9.45 8.03 -2.81
C GLN A 29 -8.23 8.57 -2.09
N MET A 30 -7.50 7.75 -1.33
CA MET A 30 -6.16 8.09 -0.85
C MET A 30 -5.13 8.17 -1.97
N ALA A 31 -5.34 7.53 -3.13
CA ALA A 31 -4.49 7.71 -4.30
C ALA A 31 -4.90 8.91 -5.17
N ALA A 32 -6.05 9.54 -4.86
CA ALA A 32 -6.62 10.60 -5.66
C ALA A 32 -5.97 11.97 -5.32
N PRO A 33 -6.12 13.00 -6.19
CA PRO A 33 -5.42 14.28 -6.04
C PRO A 33 -5.64 15.01 -4.71
N ARG A 34 -6.77 14.74 -4.03
CA ARG A 34 -7.08 15.37 -2.75
C ARG A 34 -6.17 14.90 -1.61
N TYR A 35 -5.81 13.62 -1.64
CA TYR A 35 -5.02 12.97 -0.58
C TYR A 35 -3.81 12.25 -1.17
N ASP A 36 -3.12 12.90 -2.11
CA ASP A 36 -2.07 12.30 -2.92
C ASP A 36 -0.97 11.61 -2.08
N MET A 37 -1.01 10.28 -2.08
CA MET A 37 -0.02 9.43 -1.42
C MET A 37 1.34 9.41 -2.14
N ASP A 38 1.40 9.73 -3.43
CA ASP A 38 2.66 9.78 -4.18
C ASP A 38 3.59 10.86 -3.61
N ARG A 39 3.03 11.93 -3.03
CA ARG A 39 3.77 12.97 -2.30
C ARG A 39 4.61 12.43 -1.14
N PHE A 40 4.19 11.32 -0.54
CA PHE A 40 4.91 10.67 0.56
C PHE A 40 5.81 9.52 0.07
N GLY A 41 6.03 9.39 -1.24
CA GLY A 41 6.79 8.30 -1.83
C GLY A 41 6.06 6.95 -1.80
N VAL A 42 4.73 6.99 -1.69
CA VAL A 42 3.88 5.80 -1.63
C VAL A 42 3.36 5.47 -3.03
N VAL A 43 3.91 4.40 -3.62
CA VAL A 43 3.57 3.97 -4.98
C VAL A 43 2.99 2.57 -4.97
N PHE A 44 1.75 2.46 -5.45
CA PHE A 44 1.08 1.18 -5.58
C PHE A 44 1.74 0.28 -6.62
N ARG A 45 2.04 -0.96 -6.20
CA ARG A 45 2.59 -2.00 -7.06
C ARG A 45 1.59 -3.16 -7.16
N ALA A 46 1.43 -3.67 -8.38
CA ALA A 46 0.48 -4.77 -8.66
C ALA A 46 1.08 -6.15 -8.36
N SER A 47 2.40 -6.26 -8.24
CA SER A 47 3.07 -7.55 -8.02
C SER A 47 3.70 -7.61 -6.62
N PRO A 48 3.45 -8.68 -5.83
CA PRO A 48 3.98 -8.80 -4.47
C PRO A 48 5.51 -8.90 -4.43
N ARG A 49 6.16 -9.22 -5.56
CA ARG A 49 7.62 -9.35 -5.65
C ARG A 49 8.37 -8.01 -5.60
N GLN A 50 7.65 -6.90 -5.81
CA GLN A 50 8.21 -5.55 -5.86
C GLN A 50 7.64 -4.65 -4.76
N CYS A 51 6.88 -5.21 -3.80
CA CYS A 51 6.21 -4.44 -2.75
C CYS A 51 6.98 -4.55 -1.43
N ASP A 52 6.97 -3.48 -0.65
CA ASP A 52 7.52 -3.45 0.71
C ASP A 52 6.48 -3.78 1.78
N LEU A 53 5.20 -3.53 1.50
CA LEU A 53 4.10 -3.82 2.42
C LEU A 53 2.83 -4.28 1.69
N MET A 54 1.92 -4.93 2.42
CA MET A 54 0.61 -5.35 1.93
C MET A 54 -0.50 -4.71 2.77
N ILE A 55 -1.39 -3.95 2.13
CA ILE A 55 -2.56 -3.36 2.79
C ILE A 55 -3.77 -4.25 2.50
N VAL A 56 -4.27 -4.95 3.51
CA VAL A 56 -5.48 -5.78 3.40
C VAL A 56 -6.71 -4.88 3.55
N ALA A 57 -7.25 -4.41 2.42
CA ALA A 57 -8.35 -3.45 2.41
C ALA A 57 -9.68 -4.12 2.08
N GLY A 58 -10.30 -4.70 3.10
CA GLY A 58 -11.62 -5.31 3.04
C GLY A 58 -11.71 -6.58 3.86
N THR A 59 -12.85 -7.26 3.77
CA THR A 59 -13.09 -8.50 4.49
C THR A 59 -12.32 -9.65 3.87
N LEU A 60 -11.64 -10.44 4.71
CA LEU A 60 -10.95 -11.65 4.30
C LEU A 60 -11.87 -12.85 4.51
N THR A 61 -12.16 -13.58 3.44
CA THR A 61 -13.03 -14.76 3.50
C THR A 61 -12.21 -16.04 3.61
N ASN A 62 -12.77 -17.10 4.18
CA ASN A 62 -12.08 -18.38 4.33
C ASN A 62 -11.58 -18.97 3.00
N LYS A 63 -12.27 -18.69 1.88
CA LYS A 63 -11.85 -19.12 0.52
C LYS A 63 -10.63 -18.36 -0.01
N MET A 64 -10.32 -17.21 0.56
CA MET A 64 -9.22 -16.34 0.16
C MET A 64 -8.00 -16.47 1.09
N ALA A 65 -8.16 -17.15 2.24
CA ALA A 65 -7.15 -17.20 3.29
C ALA A 65 -5.96 -18.11 2.91
N PRO A 66 -6.21 -19.36 2.49
CA PRO A 66 -5.28 -20.10 1.63
C PRO A 66 -5.95 -21.02 0.58
#